data_AF-A0A357ZJS3-F1
#
_entry.id   AF-A0A357ZJS3-F1
#
_cell.length_a   1.000
_cell.length_b   1.000
_cell.length_c   1.000
_cell.angle_alpha   90.00
_cell.angle_beta   90.00
_cell.angle_gamma   90.00
#
_symmetry.space_group_name_H-M   'P 1'
#
loop_
_entity.id
_entity.type
_entity.pdbx_description
1 polymer ?
#
loop_
_entity_poly.entity_id
_entity_poly.type
_entity_poly.pdbx_seq_one_letter_code
_entity_poly.pdbx_strand_id
1 'polypeptide(L)' 'MKKVGFIGWRGMVGSVLMERMRAEGDFAGFQAVFFTTSQVGGAGPAEA' A
#
# COMPACT_ATOMS: atom_id res chain seq x y z
N MET A 1 -12.02 7.70 9.92
CA MET A 1 -11.00 7.48 8.88
C MET A 1 -11.32 6.16 8.17
N LYS A 2 -11.27 6.10 6.83
CA LYS A 2 -11.58 4.87 6.08
C LYS A 2 -10.39 3.90 6.19
N LYS A 3 -10.65 2.59 6.28
CA LYS A 3 -9.61 1.55 6.19
C LYS A 3 -9.55 1.05 4.75
N VAL A 4 -8.38 1.08 4.12
CA VAL A 4 -8.21 0.74 2.70
C VAL A 4 -7.19 -0.39 2.58
N GLY A 5 -7.60 -1.48 1.93
CA GLY A 5 -6.76 -2.65 1.70
C GLY A 5 -6.04 -2.60 0.36
N PHE A 6 -4.73 -2.84 0.36
CA PHE A 6 -3.90 -2.96 -0.83
C PHE A 6 -3.46 -4.40 -1.05
N ILE A 7 -3.87 -4.98 -2.18
CA ILE A 7 -3.50 -6.32 -2.63
C ILE A 7 -2.73 -6.18 -3.95
N GLY A 8 -1.64 -6.93 -4.11
CA GLY A 8 -0.85 -6.87 -5.36
C GLY A 8 0.04 -5.63 -5.52
N TRP A 9 0.25 -4.86 -4.44
CA TRP A 9 1.03 -3.61 -4.43
C TRP A 9 2.51 -3.77 -4.82
N ARG A 10 3.04 -5.00 -4.83
CA ARG A 10 4.42 -5.34 -5.23
C ARG A 10 4.58 -5.69 -6.71
N GLY A 11 3.47 -5.88 -7.45
CA GLY A 11 3.51 -6.15 -8.89
C GLY A 11 3.75 -4.89 -9.71
N MET A 12 3.95 -5.02 -11.03
CA MET A 12 4.26 -3.89 -11.92
C MET A 12 3.27 -2.72 -11.82
N VAL A 13 1.96 -3.01 -11.82
CA VAL A 13 0.92 -1.97 -11.67
C VAL A 13 0.87 -1.44 -10.25
N GLY A 14 1.02 -2.34 -9.27
CA GLY A 14 0.99 -1.99 -7.85
C GLY A 14 2.11 -1.02 -7.46
N SER A 15 3.32 -1.23 -7.96
CA SER A 15 4.45 -0.36 -7.65
C SER A 15 4.27 1.05 -8.21
N VAL A 16 3.74 1.18 -9.43
CA VAL A 16 3.43 2.48 -10.03
C VAL A 16 2.31 3.18 -9.25
N LEU A 17 1.28 2.45 -8.82
CA LEU A 17 0.24 3.00 -7.95
C LEU A 17 0.84 3.55 -6.65
N MET A 18 1.71 2.79 -5.97
CA MET A 18 2.34 3.22 -4.72
C MET A 18 3.21 4.47 -4.92
N GLU A 19 3.95 4.55 -6.02
CA GLU A 19 4.75 5.73 -6.36
C GLU A 19 3.87 6.97 -6.56
N ARG A 20 2.78 6.87 -7.33
CA ARG A 20 1.84 7.98 -7.56
C ARG A 20 1.14 8.41 -6.28
N MET A 21 0.67 7.48 -5.46
CA MET A 21 0.00 7.80 -4.20
C MET A 21 0.92 8.51 -3.20
N ARG A 22 2.21 8.19 -3.19
CA ARG A 22 3.20 8.96 -2.42
C ARG A 22 3.41 10.35 -2.98
N ALA A 23 3.54 10.47 -4.30
CA ALA A 23 3.75 11.75 -4.97
C ALA A 23 2.58 12.73 -4.73
N GLU A 24 1.35 12.21 -4.67
CA GLU A 24 0.14 13.02 -4.44
C GLU A 24 -0.26 13.14 -2.95
N GLY A 25 0.43 12.44 -2.04
CA GLY A 25 0.14 12.50 -0.60
C GLY A 25 -1.15 11.79 -0.17
N ASP A 26 -1.64 10.83 -0.97
CA ASP A 26 -2.95 10.19 -0.79
C ASP A 26 -3.09 9.45 0.55
N PHE A 27 -1.99 8.90 1.07
CA PHE A 27 -1.98 8.11 2.31
C PHE A 27 -2.39 8.89 3.56
N ALA A 28 -2.42 10.23 3.50
CA ALA A 28 -2.94 11.05 4.60
C ALA A 28 -4.48 10.94 4.77
N GLY A 29 -5.21 10.47 3.74
CA GLY A 29 -6.67 10.45 3.73
C GLY A 29 -7.33 9.21 4.36
N PHE A 30 -6.56 8.16 4.66
CA PHE A 30 -7.09 6.88 5.12
C PHE A 30 -6.05 6.08 5.90
N GLN A 31 -6.51 5.02 6.58
CA GLN A 31 -5.62 4.03 7.19
C GLN A 31 -5.35 2.92 6.16
N ALA A 32 -4.10 2.82 5.70
CA ALA A 32 -3.69 1.78 4.76
C ALA A 32 -3.52 0.43 5.47
N VAL A 33 -3.86 -0.66 4.78
CA VAL A 33 -3.63 -2.03 5.23
C VAL A 33 -3.10 -2.83 4.05
N PHE A 34 -1.95 -3.49 4.21
CA PHE A 34 -1.27 -4.19 3.12
C PHE A 34 -1.41 -5.70 3.25
N PHE A 35 -1.83 -6.35 2.17
CA PHE A 35 -1.98 -7.80 2.10
C PHE A 35 -0.91 -8.40 1.19
N THR A 36 -0.60 -9.67 1.44
CA THR A 36 0.37 -10.45 0.68
C THR A 36 0.01 -11.92 0.74
N THR A 37 0.36 -12.66 -0.31
CA THR A 37 0.21 -14.11 -0.39
C THR A 37 1.49 -14.86 -0.03
N SER A 38 2.65 -14.20 -0.07
CA SER A 38 3.97 -14.86 0.04
C SER A 38 4.84 -14.36 1.19
N GLN A 39 4.49 -13.25 1.85
CA GLN A 39 5.33 -12.64 2.90
C GLN A 39 4.52 -12.17 4.12
N VAL A 40 3.60 -13.01 4.61
CA VAL A 40 2.75 -12.69 5.78
C VAL A 40 3.64 -12.49 7.02
N GLY A 41 3.42 -11.40 7.76
CA GLY A 41 4.22 -11.04 8.95
C GLY A 41 5.55 -10.35 8.64
N GLY A 42 5.90 -10.15 7.37
CA GLY A 42 7.06 -9.36 6.97
C GLY A 42 6.86 -7.86 7.15
N ALA A 43 7.93 -7.09 7.00
CA ALA A 43 7.87 -5.63 6.99
C ALA A 43 7.00 -5.13 5.83
N GLY A 44 6.01 -4.30 6.15
CA GLY A 44 5.22 -3.57 5.17
C GLY A 44 5.98 -2.35 4.61
N PRO A 45 5.41 -1.67 3.62
CA PRO A 45 5.93 -0.37 3.17
C PRO A 45 5.79 0.68 4.29
N ALA A 46 6.49 1.81 4.17
CA ALA A 46 6.52 2.85 5.21
C ALA A 46 5.15 3.47 5.53
N GLU A 47 4.19 3.29 4.63
CA GLU A 47 2.82 3.80 4.73
C GLU A 47 1.86 2.84 5.46
N ALA A 48 2.33 1.67 5.90
CA ALA A 48 1.53 0.63 6.58
C ALA A 48 1.24 0.94 8.07
#